data_AF-A0A4P9C3E3-F1
#
_entry.id   AF-A0A4P9C3E3-F1
#
_cell.length_a   1.000
_cell.length_b   1.000
_cell.length_c   1.000
_cell.angle_alpha   90.00
_cell.angle_beta   90.00
_cell.angle_gamma   90.00
#
_symmetry.space_group_name_H-M   'P 1'
#
loop_
_entity.id
_entity.type
_entity.pdbx_description
1 polymer ?
#
loop_
_entity_poly.entity_id
_entity_poly.type
_entity_poly.pdbx_seq_one_letter_code
_entity_poly.pdbx_strand_id
1 'polypeptide(L)'
;MQAICSEQRLSLVLEGSLAAGKASRFSDIDLILTGSVAVAQLEKIISGYGYLAMTNYTENPKGILILNYADGISVDLDIRKIVLKEEIEANCILCDFGFDFGKNVERLELKTDLVPERPLWYKILRLIHRCCLKYLADKVENAAGLAKEVALGVEQCCGISLQRQGIPERMVEAFNSIDKYFDTGVTIQELFNPLFKAMSEKE
;
A
#
# COMPACT_ATOMS: atom_id res chain seq x y z
N MET A 1 6.03 10.78 -11.58
CA MET A 1 4.92 11.42 -10.85
C MET A 1 4.91 12.94 -10.95
N GLN A 2 5.90 13.65 -10.41
CA GLN A 2 5.93 15.12 -10.37
C GLN A 2 5.68 15.79 -11.73
N ALA A 3 6.26 15.24 -12.81
CA ALA A 3 6.02 15.71 -14.16
C ALA A 3 4.56 15.54 -14.62
N ILE A 4 3.93 14.40 -14.32
CA ILE A 4 2.52 14.12 -14.64
C ILE A 4 1.60 15.07 -13.85
N CYS A 5 1.85 15.23 -12.54
CA CYS A 5 1.10 16.16 -11.71
C CYS A 5 1.28 17.61 -12.20
N SER A 6 2.49 18.00 -12.60
CA SER A 6 2.78 19.33 -13.14
C SER A 6 2.06 19.60 -14.45
N GLU A 7 2.07 18.64 -15.38
CA GLU A 7 1.33 18.69 -16.65
C GLU A 7 -0.18 18.84 -16.42
N GLN A 8 -0.72 18.17 -15.40
CA GLN A 8 -2.14 18.12 -15.09
C GLN A 8 -2.59 19.16 -14.06
N ARG A 9 -1.69 20.00 -13.57
CA ARG A 9 -1.93 21.01 -12.51
C ARG A 9 -2.53 20.40 -11.23
N LEU A 10 -2.00 19.25 -10.81
CA LEU A 10 -2.37 18.57 -9.58
C LEU A 10 -1.33 18.84 -8.51
N SER A 11 -1.76 19.08 -7.27
CA SER A 11 -0.85 19.22 -6.14
C SER A 11 -0.51 17.84 -5.58
N LEU A 12 0.75 17.69 -5.18
CA LEU A 12 1.30 16.42 -4.72
C LEU A 12 2.16 16.67 -3.49
N VAL A 13 1.90 15.91 -2.44
CA VAL A 13 2.63 15.99 -1.18
C VAL A 13 3.17 14.60 -0.85
N LEU A 14 4.45 14.56 -0.50
CA LEU A 14 5.13 13.38 0.01
C LEU A 14 5.09 13.39 1.52
N GLU A 15 4.66 12.27 2.10
CA GLU A 15 4.54 12.07 3.53
C GLU A 15 5.47 10.95 4.04
N GLY A 16 5.31 10.65 5.33
CA GLY A 16 5.82 9.43 5.92
C GLY A 16 7.34 9.37 6.03
N SER A 17 7.87 8.15 6.02
CA SER A 17 9.29 7.92 6.31
C SER A 17 10.22 8.53 5.26
N LEU A 18 9.76 8.61 4.01
CA LEU A 18 10.55 9.19 2.92
C LEU A 18 10.63 10.71 3.04
N ALA A 19 9.52 11.39 3.31
CA ALA A 19 9.52 12.83 3.59
C ALA A 19 10.39 13.20 4.81
N ALA A 20 10.38 12.35 5.83
CA ALA A 20 11.16 12.55 7.05
C ALA A 20 12.65 12.16 6.93
N GLY A 21 13.12 11.67 5.78
CA GLY A 21 14.51 11.22 5.58
C GLY A 21 14.88 9.97 6.39
N LYS A 22 13.90 9.16 6.78
CA LYS A 22 14.04 7.95 7.62
C LYS A 22 13.62 6.68 6.88
N ALA A 23 13.42 6.75 5.56
CA ALA A 23 13.03 5.61 4.76
C ALA A 23 14.13 4.55 4.71
N SER A 24 13.73 3.29 4.70
CA SER A 24 14.60 2.16 4.38
C SER A 24 14.25 1.61 3.00
N ARG A 25 15.02 0.64 2.50
CA ARG A 25 14.69 -0.07 1.25
C ARG A 25 13.33 -0.81 1.27
N PHE A 26 12.72 -0.97 2.44
CA PHE A 26 11.42 -1.62 2.64
C PHE A 26 10.32 -0.63 3.04
N SER A 27 10.58 0.68 2.90
CA SER A 27 9.57 1.70 3.13
C SER A 27 8.62 1.82 1.95
N ASP A 28 7.35 2.01 2.27
CA ASP A 28 6.30 2.54 1.40
C ASP A 28 6.54 4.02 1.07
N ILE A 29 6.00 4.47 -0.07
CA ILE A 29 5.93 5.87 -0.47
C ILE A 29 4.52 6.37 -0.19
N ASP A 30 4.38 7.22 0.82
CA ASP A 30 3.11 7.83 1.21
C ASP A 30 2.89 9.14 0.42
N LEU A 31 1.81 9.23 -0.36
CA LEU A 31 1.51 10.40 -1.20
C LEU A 31 0.09 10.91 -0.95
N ILE A 32 -0.04 12.22 -0.79
CA ILE A 32 -1.33 12.92 -0.93
C ILE A 32 -1.40 13.56 -2.31
N LEU A 33 -2.47 13.25 -3.06
CA LEU A 33 -2.78 13.88 -4.34
C LEU A 33 -4.05 14.72 -4.20
N THR A 34 -4.01 15.98 -4.63
CA THR A 34 -5.17 16.87 -4.62
C THR A 34 -5.37 17.58 -5.95
N GLY A 35 -6.57 18.14 -6.14
CA GLY A 35 -6.99 18.84 -7.35
C GLY A 35 -8.16 18.15 -8.04
N SER A 36 -8.50 18.63 -9.24
CA SER A 36 -9.55 18.02 -10.06
C SER A 36 -8.99 16.77 -10.76
N VAL A 37 -9.00 15.64 -10.05
CA VAL A 37 -8.49 14.36 -10.54
C VAL A 37 -9.61 13.59 -11.24
N ALA A 38 -9.50 13.43 -12.57
CA ALA A 38 -10.36 12.55 -13.35
C ALA A 38 -9.80 11.11 -13.38
N VAL A 39 -10.66 10.13 -13.69
CA VAL A 39 -10.26 8.70 -13.76
C VAL A 39 -9.10 8.47 -14.74
N ALA A 40 -9.16 9.04 -15.94
CA ALA A 40 -8.07 8.90 -16.93
C ALA A 40 -6.73 9.49 -16.45
N GLN A 41 -6.77 10.56 -15.66
CA GLN A 41 -5.59 11.15 -15.06
C GLN A 41 -5.00 10.23 -13.98
N LEU A 42 -5.86 9.68 -13.13
CA LEU A 42 -5.50 8.69 -12.13
C LEU A 42 -4.85 7.45 -12.76
N GLU A 43 -5.40 6.95 -13.88
CA GLU A 43 -4.83 5.79 -14.58
C GLU A 43 -3.44 6.08 -15.16
N LYS A 44 -3.22 7.29 -15.68
CA LYS A 44 -1.89 7.75 -16.12
C LYS A 44 -0.91 7.84 -14.95
N ILE A 45 -1.38 8.30 -13.79
CA ILE A 45 -0.59 8.38 -12.55
C ILE A 45 -0.18 6.98 -12.08
N ILE A 46 -1.14 6.06 -11.96
CA ILE A 46 -0.94 4.69 -11.48
C ILE A 46 0.00 3.94 -12.44
N SER A 47 -0.26 4.02 -13.74
CA SER A 47 0.54 3.27 -14.73
C SER A 47 1.91 3.91 -14.99
N GLY A 48 2.15 5.13 -14.50
CA GLY A 48 3.37 5.88 -14.77
C GLY A 48 4.60 5.46 -13.98
N TYR A 49 4.45 4.60 -12.97
CA TYR A 49 5.56 4.13 -12.14
C TYR A 49 6.19 2.84 -12.63
N GLY A 50 5.40 1.98 -13.27
CA GLY A 50 5.86 0.66 -13.71
C GLY A 50 4.70 -0.32 -13.85
N TYR A 51 5.04 -1.60 -13.88
CA TYR A 51 4.07 -2.68 -13.99
C TYR A 51 3.46 -2.99 -12.61
N LEU A 52 2.13 -2.91 -12.52
CA LEU A 52 1.39 -3.21 -11.28
C LEU A 52 1.37 -4.71 -11.02
N ALA A 53 1.79 -5.12 -9.81
CA ALA A 53 1.69 -6.48 -9.33
C ALA A 53 0.44 -6.69 -8.45
N MET A 54 0.14 -5.71 -7.57
CA MET A 54 -1.00 -5.83 -6.65
C MET A 54 -1.62 -4.47 -6.33
N THR A 55 -2.95 -4.37 -6.42
CA THR A 55 -3.71 -3.13 -6.16
C THR A 55 -4.88 -3.35 -5.19
N ASN A 56 -5.05 -2.46 -4.22
CA ASN A 56 -6.14 -2.53 -3.23
C ASN A 56 -6.59 -1.13 -2.78
N TYR A 57 -7.75 -1.06 -2.15
CA TYR A 57 -8.11 0.05 -1.27
C TYR A 57 -7.89 -0.33 0.20
N THR A 58 -7.56 0.65 1.03
CA THR A 58 -7.61 0.50 2.49
C THR A 58 -9.05 0.51 2.99
N GLU A 59 -9.30 -0.22 4.07
CA GLU A 59 -10.59 -0.22 4.81
C GLU A 59 -10.54 0.66 6.06
N ASN A 60 -9.35 0.89 6.62
CA ASN A 60 -9.16 1.72 7.82
C ASN A 60 -7.79 2.43 7.78
N PRO A 61 -7.75 3.76 7.52
CA PRO A 61 -8.86 4.59 7.04
C PRO A 61 -9.35 4.09 5.66
N LYS A 62 -10.61 4.32 5.30
CA LYS A 62 -11.15 3.85 4.02
C LYS A 62 -10.70 4.72 2.84
N GLY A 63 -10.32 4.10 1.72
CA GLY A 63 -10.20 4.76 0.41
C GLY A 63 -8.80 5.18 -0.04
N ILE A 64 -7.74 4.83 0.68
CA ILE A 64 -6.35 5.02 0.21
C ILE A 64 -6.03 3.91 -0.79
N LEU A 65 -5.44 4.26 -1.94
CA LEU A 65 -5.02 3.30 -2.95
C LEU A 65 -3.65 2.73 -2.57
N ILE A 66 -3.58 1.42 -2.44
CA ILE A 66 -2.34 0.68 -2.19
C ILE A 66 -1.89 0.07 -3.51
N LEU A 67 -0.75 0.53 -4.02
CA LEU A 67 -0.19 0.16 -5.32
C LEU A 67 1.16 -0.50 -5.10
N ASN A 68 1.29 -1.78 -5.43
CA ASN A 68 2.55 -2.50 -5.39
C ASN A 68 2.97 -2.84 -6.81
N TYR A 69 4.17 -2.42 -7.19
CA TYR A 69 4.77 -2.63 -8.50
C TYR A 69 5.66 -3.86 -8.49
N ALA A 70 5.85 -4.48 -9.65
CA ALA A 70 6.62 -5.71 -9.79
C ALA A 70 8.12 -5.56 -9.44
N ASP A 71 8.64 -4.34 -9.44
CA ASP A 71 10.00 -4.03 -8.99
C ASP A 71 10.11 -3.89 -7.46
N GLY A 72 9.01 -4.08 -6.72
CA GLY A 72 8.95 -4.01 -5.26
C GLY A 72 8.61 -2.63 -4.72
N ILE A 73 8.45 -1.60 -5.57
CA ILE A 73 8.01 -0.29 -5.10
C ILE A 73 6.56 -0.40 -4.59
N SER A 74 6.30 0.20 -3.44
CA SER A 74 4.98 0.26 -2.82
C SER A 74 4.58 1.72 -2.60
N VAL A 75 3.38 2.09 -3.04
CA VAL A 75 2.86 3.46 -2.96
C VAL A 75 1.49 3.43 -2.28
N ASP A 76 1.35 4.22 -1.23
CA ASP A 76 0.08 4.52 -0.57
C ASP A 76 -0.38 5.90 -1.10
N LEU A 77 -1.33 5.89 -2.04
CA LEU A 77 -1.84 7.09 -2.70
C LEU A 77 -3.19 7.49 -2.11
N ASP A 78 -3.18 8.57 -1.33
CA ASP A 78 -4.37 9.16 -0.71
C ASP A 78 -4.86 10.36 -1.54
N ILE A 79 -5.97 10.17 -2.25
CA ILE A 79 -6.52 11.19 -3.13
C ILE A 79 -7.56 11.99 -2.37
N ARG A 80 -7.29 13.28 -2.16
CA ARG A 80 -8.08 14.12 -1.26
C ARG A 80 -8.64 15.33 -2.00
N LYS A 81 -9.90 15.63 -1.66
CA LYS A 81 -10.57 16.89 -2.02
C LYS A 81 -10.28 17.96 -0.98
N ILE A 82 -10.32 17.61 0.31
CA ILE A 82 -10.02 18.53 1.41
C ILE A 82 -8.87 17.98 2.23
N VAL A 83 -7.89 18.82 2.52
CA VAL A 83 -6.70 18.50 3.35
C VAL A 83 -6.64 19.36 4.60
N LEU A 84 -5.86 18.93 5.59
CA LEU A 84 -5.59 19.71 6.79
C LEU A 84 -4.37 20.59 6.55
N LYS A 85 -4.43 21.85 6.97
CA LYS A 85 -3.34 22.80 6.73
C LYS A 85 -2.06 22.38 7.44
N GLU A 86 -2.19 21.97 8.68
CA GLU A 86 -1.08 21.56 9.55
C GLU A 86 -0.38 20.31 9.02
N GLU A 87 -1.13 19.42 8.37
CA GLU A 87 -0.59 18.21 7.73
C GLU A 87 0.23 18.58 6.49
N ILE A 88 -0.28 19.47 5.63
CA ILE A 88 0.47 19.89 4.44
C ILE A 88 1.76 20.63 4.82
N GLU A 89 1.70 21.52 5.82
CA GLU A 89 2.84 22.29 6.31
C GLU A 89 3.93 21.42 6.96
N ALA A 90 3.56 20.26 7.52
CA ALA A 90 4.50 19.33 8.14
C ALA A 90 5.19 18.38 7.14
N ASN A 91 4.73 18.34 5.90
CA ASN A 91 5.14 17.37 4.89
C ASN A 91 5.86 18.02 3.69
N CYS A 92 6.40 17.20 2.79
CA CYS A 92 7.18 17.67 1.64
C CYS A 92 6.28 17.93 0.43
N ILE A 93 6.08 19.20 0.07
CA ILE A 93 5.30 19.57 -1.12
C ILE A 93 6.14 19.36 -2.38
N LEU A 94 5.72 18.45 -3.25
CA LEU A 94 6.38 18.14 -4.52
C LEU A 94 5.81 18.93 -5.70
N CYS A 95 4.51 19.22 -5.67
CA CYS A 95 3.81 20.05 -6.64
C CYS A 95 2.80 20.93 -5.89
N ASP A 96 2.80 22.22 -6.18
CA ASP A 96 1.86 23.18 -5.59
C ASP A 96 1.07 23.89 -6.69
N PHE A 97 -0.18 23.47 -6.87
CA PHE A 97 -1.18 24.13 -7.70
C PHE A 97 -2.37 24.59 -6.87
N GLY A 98 -2.21 24.68 -5.55
CA GLY A 98 -3.26 25.00 -4.58
C GLY A 98 -3.78 23.79 -3.82
N PHE A 99 -4.31 24.08 -2.63
CA PHE A 99 -4.90 23.11 -1.72
C PHE A 99 -6.22 23.66 -1.18
N ASP A 100 -7.24 22.83 -1.16
CA ASP A 100 -8.50 23.14 -0.48
C ASP A 100 -8.38 22.69 0.98
N PHE A 101 -8.17 23.67 1.87
CA PHE A 101 -8.04 23.42 3.30
C PHE A 101 -9.40 23.36 3.99
N GLY A 102 -9.55 22.42 4.92
CA GLY A 102 -10.74 22.32 5.76
C GLY A 102 -10.44 21.76 7.14
N LYS A 103 -11.50 21.58 7.94
CA LYS A 103 -11.38 21.05 9.31
C LYS A 103 -11.26 19.53 9.37
N ASN A 104 -11.69 18.85 8.32
CA ASN A 104 -11.68 17.39 8.22
C ASN A 104 -11.16 17.01 6.83
N VAL A 105 -10.46 15.86 6.76
CA VAL A 105 -10.04 15.27 5.49
C VAL A 105 -11.26 14.75 4.73
N GLU A 106 -11.41 15.14 3.46
CA GLU A 106 -12.41 14.59 2.53
C GLU A 106 -11.65 13.89 1.39
N ARG A 107 -11.90 12.58 1.21
CA ARG A 107 -11.28 11.78 0.15
C ARG A 107 -12.12 11.79 -1.11
N LEU A 108 -11.46 11.79 -2.27
CA LEU A 108 -12.11 11.59 -3.55
C LEU A 108 -12.33 10.09 -3.79
N GLU A 109 -13.60 9.68 -3.87
CA GLU A 109 -13.96 8.31 -4.22
C GLU A 109 -13.92 8.14 -5.75
N LEU A 110 -12.72 7.90 -6.29
CA LEU A 110 -12.53 7.57 -7.69
C LEU A 110 -12.53 6.06 -7.89
N LYS A 111 -13.38 5.59 -8.80
CA LYS A 111 -13.41 4.19 -9.25
C LYS A 111 -12.66 4.08 -10.59
N THR A 112 -11.72 3.15 -10.66
CA THR A 112 -10.96 2.80 -11.87
C THR A 112 -10.89 1.29 -11.98
N ASP A 113 -10.89 0.77 -13.21
CA ASP A 113 -10.76 -0.65 -13.47
C ASP A 113 -9.36 -1.19 -13.09
N LEU A 114 -8.37 -0.32 -12.91
CA LEU A 114 -7.03 -0.70 -12.42
C LEU A 114 -7.02 -1.11 -10.94
N VAL A 115 -8.01 -0.66 -10.16
CA VAL A 115 -8.15 -0.96 -8.75
C VAL A 115 -9.58 -1.43 -8.50
N PRO A 116 -9.94 -2.65 -8.93
CA PRO A 116 -11.29 -3.17 -8.70
C PRO A 116 -11.48 -3.51 -7.22
N GLU A 117 -12.74 -3.68 -6.81
CA GLU A 117 -13.06 -4.26 -5.50
C GLU A 117 -12.48 -5.68 -5.41
N ARG A 118 -11.72 -5.95 -4.36
CA ARG A 118 -10.97 -7.21 -4.22
C ARG A 118 -11.68 -8.16 -3.25
N PRO A 119 -11.63 -9.49 -3.49
CA PRO A 119 -12.13 -10.46 -2.54
C PRO A 119 -11.28 -10.49 -1.26
N LEU A 120 -11.83 -11.05 -0.18
CA LEU A 120 -11.17 -11.09 1.13
C LEU A 120 -9.75 -11.66 1.05
N TRP A 121 -9.54 -12.80 0.39
CA TRP A 121 -8.22 -13.44 0.30
C TRP A 121 -7.15 -12.52 -0.29
N TYR A 122 -7.52 -11.69 -1.26
CA TYR A 122 -6.62 -10.74 -1.90
C TYR A 122 -6.31 -9.55 -0.98
N LYS A 123 -7.30 -9.11 -0.20
CA LYS A 123 -7.09 -8.12 0.88
C LYS A 123 -6.16 -8.68 1.96
N ILE A 124 -6.18 -9.99 2.23
CA ILE A 124 -5.24 -10.64 3.16
C ILE A 124 -3.82 -10.67 2.58
N LEU A 125 -3.62 -10.93 1.28
CA LEU A 125 -2.29 -10.82 0.66
C LEU A 125 -1.67 -9.44 0.89
N ARG A 126 -2.44 -8.37 0.73
CA ARG A 126 -1.98 -7.01 1.07
C ARG A 126 -1.52 -6.89 2.52
N LEU A 127 -2.23 -7.51 3.47
CA LEU A 127 -1.84 -7.51 4.88
C LEU A 127 -0.54 -8.30 5.11
N ILE A 128 -0.37 -9.44 4.45
CA ILE A 128 0.88 -10.23 4.49
C ILE A 128 2.04 -9.37 3.97
N HIS A 129 1.87 -8.74 2.81
CA HIS A 129 2.87 -7.87 2.19
C HIS A 129 3.29 -6.74 3.15
N ARG A 130 2.30 -6.01 3.68
CA ARG A 130 2.54 -4.93 4.65
C ARG A 130 3.22 -5.44 5.92
N CYS A 131 2.84 -6.61 6.42
CA CYS A 131 3.48 -7.24 7.59
C CYS A 131 4.97 -7.49 7.33
N CYS A 132 5.31 -8.07 6.17
CA CYS A 132 6.69 -8.31 5.76
C CYS A 132 7.49 -7.00 5.73
N LEU A 133 6.97 -5.95 5.08
CA LEU A 133 7.63 -4.65 5.00
C LEU A 133 7.86 -4.03 6.38
N LYS A 134 6.84 -4.03 7.27
CA LYS A 134 7.00 -3.47 8.62
C LYS A 134 7.98 -4.28 9.46
N TYR A 135 8.00 -5.62 9.35
CA TYR A 135 8.98 -6.46 10.04
C TYR A 135 10.40 -6.18 9.56
N LEU A 136 10.60 -6.13 8.24
CA LEU A 136 11.90 -5.87 7.62
C LEU A 136 12.43 -4.47 7.96
N ALA A 137 11.55 -3.49 8.13
CA ALA A 137 11.87 -2.12 8.57
C ALA A 137 11.95 -1.94 10.10
N ASP A 138 12.14 -3.01 10.87
CA ASP A 138 12.29 -3.01 12.34
C ASP A 138 11.09 -2.48 13.13
N LYS A 139 9.90 -2.42 12.50
CA LYS A 139 8.64 -2.04 13.15
C LYS A 139 7.90 -3.30 13.65
N VAL A 140 8.56 -4.06 14.52
CA VAL A 140 8.13 -5.41 14.94
C VAL A 140 6.76 -5.41 15.62
N GLU A 141 6.44 -4.42 16.45
CA GLU A 141 5.12 -4.32 17.09
C GLU A 141 3.99 -4.14 16.07
N ASN A 142 4.19 -3.27 15.07
CA ASN A 142 3.24 -3.06 13.97
C ASN A 142 3.08 -4.35 13.14
N ALA A 143 4.18 -5.03 12.85
CA ALA A 143 4.16 -6.30 12.15
C ALA A 143 3.41 -7.38 12.94
N ALA A 144 3.58 -7.44 14.26
CA ALA A 144 2.88 -8.39 15.13
C ALA A 144 1.36 -8.13 15.16
N GLY A 145 0.92 -6.87 15.13
CA GLY A 145 -0.48 -6.50 14.96
C GLY A 145 -1.05 -7.04 13.64
N LEU A 146 -0.37 -6.77 12.53
CA LEU A 146 -0.76 -7.25 11.20
C LEU A 146 -0.77 -8.77 11.12
N ALA A 147 0.20 -9.47 11.73
CA ALA A 147 0.26 -10.93 11.72
C ALA A 147 -0.95 -11.59 12.41
N LYS A 148 -1.55 -10.93 13.41
CA LYS A 148 -2.80 -11.39 14.03
C LYS A 148 -3.97 -11.22 13.08
N GLU A 149 -4.08 -10.07 12.40
CA GLU A 149 -5.12 -9.82 11.40
C GLU A 149 -5.03 -10.80 10.23
N VAL A 150 -3.81 -11.07 9.73
CA VAL A 150 -3.56 -12.06 8.68
C VAL A 150 -4.09 -13.42 9.08
N ALA A 151 -3.81 -13.89 10.30
CA ALA A 151 -4.24 -15.21 10.71
C ALA A 151 -5.76 -15.35 10.83
N LEU A 152 -6.44 -14.33 11.36
CA LEU A 152 -7.90 -14.28 11.34
C LEU A 152 -8.44 -14.29 9.91
N GLY A 153 -7.81 -13.54 9.01
CA GLY A 153 -8.17 -13.49 7.60
C GLY A 153 -8.01 -14.82 6.88
N VAL A 154 -6.89 -15.53 7.11
CA VAL A 154 -6.63 -16.86 6.54
C VAL A 154 -7.65 -17.88 7.06
N GLU A 155 -7.97 -17.84 8.35
CA GLU A 155 -9.01 -18.71 8.91
C GLU A 155 -10.37 -18.43 8.26
N GLN A 156 -10.72 -17.16 8.05
CA GLN A 156 -11.98 -16.78 7.40
C GLN A 156 -12.06 -17.18 5.93
N CYS A 157 -10.98 -17.04 5.15
CA CYS A 157 -11.03 -17.30 3.71
C CYS A 157 -10.63 -18.73 3.31
N CYS A 158 -9.78 -19.39 4.09
CA CYS A 158 -9.29 -20.74 3.80
C CYS A 158 -9.84 -21.82 4.76
N GLY A 159 -10.42 -21.43 5.90
CA GLY A 159 -10.81 -22.37 6.96
C GLY A 159 -9.61 -22.99 7.69
N ILE A 160 -8.44 -22.34 7.64
CA ILE A 160 -7.18 -22.84 8.19
C ILE A 160 -6.74 -21.96 9.35
N SER A 161 -6.52 -22.56 10.52
CA SER A 161 -5.86 -21.88 11.63
C SER A 161 -4.33 -22.02 11.48
N LEU A 162 -3.64 -20.89 11.28
CA LEU A 162 -2.19 -20.85 11.16
C LEU A 162 -1.49 -21.29 12.46
N GLN A 163 -0.31 -21.88 12.32
CA GLN A 163 0.48 -22.29 13.48
C GLN A 163 1.01 -21.09 14.29
N ARG A 164 1.29 -21.32 15.58
CA ARG A 164 1.96 -20.34 16.43
C ARG A 164 3.46 -20.42 16.21
N GLN A 165 3.98 -19.49 15.41
CA GLN A 165 5.38 -19.39 15.03
C GLN A 165 5.80 -17.92 14.90
N GLY A 166 7.06 -17.67 14.54
CA GLY A 166 7.61 -16.34 14.29
C GLY A 166 6.86 -15.63 13.15
N ILE A 167 7.06 -14.31 13.05
CA ILE A 167 6.42 -13.51 11.99
C ILE A 167 6.86 -14.02 10.60
N PRO A 168 8.15 -14.27 10.32
CA PRO A 168 8.59 -14.75 9.00
C PRO A 168 7.90 -16.04 8.57
N GLU A 169 7.95 -17.08 9.40
CA GLU A 169 7.39 -18.39 9.04
C GLU A 169 5.87 -18.35 8.94
N ARG A 170 5.21 -17.57 9.82
CA ARG A 170 3.76 -17.39 9.76
C ARG A 170 3.31 -16.67 8.49
N MET A 171 4.06 -15.69 7.99
CA MET A 171 3.72 -14.99 6.75
C MET A 171 3.91 -15.90 5.52
N VAL A 172 4.96 -16.73 5.52
CA VAL A 172 5.17 -17.74 4.47
C VAL A 172 4.05 -18.79 4.49
N GLU A 173 3.69 -19.31 5.67
CA GLU A 173 2.58 -20.26 5.83
C GLU A 173 1.25 -19.65 5.36
N ALA A 174 0.97 -18.41 5.75
CA ALA A 174 -0.23 -17.68 5.35
C ALA A 174 -0.31 -17.52 3.82
N PHE A 175 0.78 -17.08 3.20
CA PHE A 175 0.84 -16.90 1.74
C PHE A 175 0.65 -18.23 1.01
N ASN A 176 1.38 -19.28 1.40
CA ASN A 176 1.28 -20.59 0.77
C ASN A 176 -0.12 -21.19 0.92
N SER A 177 -0.79 -20.94 2.05
CA SER A 177 -2.18 -21.37 2.26
C SER A 177 -3.14 -20.68 1.30
N ILE A 178 -3.00 -19.37 1.11
CA ILE A 178 -3.82 -18.60 0.16
C ILE A 178 -3.52 -19.04 -1.28
N ASP A 179 -2.25 -19.16 -1.65
CA ASP A 179 -1.83 -19.54 -3.00
C ASP A 179 -2.33 -20.93 -3.40
N LYS A 180 -2.25 -21.89 -2.48
CA LYS A 180 -2.79 -23.23 -2.71
C LYS A 180 -4.30 -23.24 -2.96
N TYR A 181 -5.06 -22.35 -2.31
CA TYR A 181 -6.52 -22.33 -2.41
C TYR A 181 -7.04 -21.50 -3.58
N PHE A 182 -6.36 -20.40 -3.89
CA PHE A 182 -6.88 -19.38 -4.81
C PHE A 182 -6.04 -19.17 -6.07
N ASP A 183 -4.86 -19.79 -6.17
CA ASP A 183 -3.89 -19.59 -7.26
C ASP A 183 -3.58 -18.10 -7.47
N THR A 184 -2.62 -17.57 -6.73
CA THR A 184 -2.37 -16.11 -6.72
C THR A 184 -1.71 -15.60 -8.01
N GLY A 185 -1.21 -16.52 -8.84
CA GLY A 185 -0.52 -16.21 -10.08
C GLY A 185 0.92 -15.73 -9.90
N VAL A 186 1.70 -15.89 -10.97
CA VAL A 186 3.16 -15.69 -10.98
C VAL A 186 3.56 -14.28 -10.55
N THR A 187 2.88 -13.24 -11.04
CA THR A 187 3.23 -11.85 -10.73
C THR A 187 3.18 -11.55 -9.23
N ILE A 188 2.19 -12.10 -8.51
CA ILE A 188 2.09 -11.92 -7.06
C ILE A 188 3.17 -12.75 -6.36
N GLN A 189 3.41 -13.99 -6.77
CA GLN A 189 4.47 -14.81 -6.20
C GLN A 189 5.85 -14.13 -6.33
N GLU A 190 6.15 -13.57 -7.51
CA GLU A 190 7.38 -12.82 -7.78
C GLU A 190 7.52 -11.56 -6.89
N LEU A 191 6.41 -10.89 -6.54
CA LEU A 191 6.41 -9.77 -5.60
C LEU A 191 6.81 -10.21 -4.18
N PHE A 192 6.37 -11.38 -3.71
CA PHE A 192 6.60 -11.83 -2.34
C PHE A 192 7.93 -12.56 -2.12
N ASN A 193 8.43 -13.27 -3.12
CA ASN A 193 9.67 -14.07 -3.01
C ASN A 193 10.87 -13.28 -2.46
N PRO A 194 11.16 -12.04 -2.91
CA PRO A 194 12.24 -11.25 -2.36
C PRO A 194 12.02 -10.88 -0.88
N LEU A 195 10.77 -10.66 -0.46
CA LEU A 195 10.44 -10.33 0.92
C LEU A 195 10.65 -11.52 1.85
N PHE A 196 10.19 -12.71 1.46
CA PHE A 196 10.38 -13.93 2.23
C PHE A 196 11.87 -14.27 2.38
N LYS A 197 12.64 -14.15 1.29
CA LYS A 197 14.08 -14.31 1.33
C LYS A 197 14.73 -13.32 2.30
N ALA A 198 14.41 -12.03 2.19
CA ALA A 198 14.95 -11.01 3.07
C ALA A 198 14.60 -11.22 4.56
N MET A 199 13.41 -11.76 4.86
CA MET A 199 13.03 -12.06 6.24
C MET A 199 13.83 -13.24 6.80
N SER A 200 14.05 -14.30 6.01
CA SER A 200 14.87 -15.44 6.43
C SER A 200 16.34 -15.09 6.67
N GLU A 201 16.86 -14.08 5.96
CA GLU A 201 18.24 -13.59 6.13
C GLU A 201 18.40 -12.64 7.34
N LYS A 202 17.29 -12.20 7.94
CA LYS A 202 17.27 -11.29 9.09
C LYS A 202 17.26 -12.03 10.44
N GLU A 203 16.83 -13.28 10.46
CA GLU A 203 16.83 -14.18 11.65
C GLU A 203 18.22 -14.72 11.95
#